data_AF-A0A9E3CS86-F1
#
_entry.id   AF-A0A9E3CS86-F1
#
_cell.length_a   1.000
_cell.length_b   1.000
_cell.length_c   1.000
_cell.angle_alpha   90.00
_cell.angle_beta   90.00
_cell.angle_gamma   90.00
#
_symmetry.space_group_name_H-M   'P 1'
#
loop_
_entity.id
_entity.type
_entity.pdbx_description
1 polymer ?
#
loop_
_entity_poly.entity_id
_entity_poly.type
_entity_poly.pdbx_seq_one_letter_code
_entity_poly.pdbx_strand_id
1 'polypeptide(L)'
;MTTARLMVIDGSLDETGAYAERAYEADCDEVCLLLEKLKATKDFLHVQSQSLCLDFSGLGDASFEAEVYDLRDGFWAISEVSTAAARGVIEVAAADGKFGELVPTTAEEWGAFGGGRVA
;
A
#
# COMPACT_ATOMS: atom_id res chain seq x y z
N MET A 1 7.77 -11.81 -20.58
CA MET A 1 7.84 -10.71 -19.60
C MET A 1 7.80 -11.35 -18.23
N THR A 2 8.82 -11.15 -17.41
CA THR A 2 8.85 -11.68 -16.04
C THR A 2 7.96 -10.80 -15.19
N THR A 3 6.91 -11.35 -14.60
CA THR A 3 6.04 -10.62 -13.68
C THR A 3 6.85 -10.27 -12.43
N ALA A 4 6.85 -9.00 -12.02
CA ALA A 4 7.53 -8.59 -10.81
C ALA A 4 6.88 -9.26 -9.58
N ARG A 5 7.73 -9.73 -8.66
CA ARG A 5 7.31 -10.32 -7.39
C ARG A 5 7.49 -9.27 -6.30
N LEU A 6 6.42 -9.02 -5.56
CA LEU A 6 6.37 -8.17 -4.38
C LEU A 6 6.43 -9.05 -3.13
N MET A 7 7.18 -8.61 -2.13
CA MET A 7 7.10 -9.22 -0.81
C MET A 7 5.84 -8.71 -0.13
N VAL A 8 5.00 -9.62 0.35
CA VAL A 8 3.73 -9.30 1.00
C VAL A 8 3.75 -9.83 2.41
N ILE A 9 3.26 -9.03 3.35
CA ILE A 9 2.86 -9.47 4.68
C ILE A 9 1.39 -9.11 4.85
N ASP A 10 0.52 -10.13 4.90
CA ASP A 10 -0.89 -9.93 5.26
C ASP A 10 -1.09 -10.29 6.73
N GLY A 11 -1.73 -9.37 7.45
CA GLY A 11 -2.08 -9.55 8.86
C GLY A 11 -3.58 -9.69 9.00
N SER A 12 -4.05 -10.78 9.62
CA SER A 12 -5.46 -10.95 9.96
C SER A 12 -5.63 -11.33 11.42
N LEU A 13 -6.71 -10.86 12.04
CA LEU A 13 -7.11 -11.33 13.37
C LEU A 13 -7.70 -12.74 13.24
N ASP A 14 -7.12 -13.70 13.96
CA ASP A 14 -7.69 -15.03 14.07
C ASP A 14 -8.94 -15.06 14.97
N GLU A 15 -9.56 -16.24 15.09
CA GLU A 15 -10.76 -16.45 15.91
C GLU A 15 -10.55 -16.18 17.42
N THR A 16 -9.30 -16.05 17.86
CA THR A 16 -8.92 -15.73 19.24
C THR A 16 -8.56 -14.25 19.43
N GLY A 17 -8.53 -13.48 18.33
CA GLY A 17 -8.10 -12.08 18.31
C GLY A 17 -6.58 -11.91 18.31
N ALA A 18 -5.82 -12.97 18.01
CA ALA A 18 -4.38 -12.88 17.79
C ALA A 18 -4.08 -12.52 16.33
N TYR A 19 -3.07 -11.69 16.10
CA TYR A 19 -2.62 -11.36 14.75
C TYR A 19 -1.81 -12.52 14.16
N ALA A 20 -2.31 -13.09 13.07
CA ALA A 20 -1.57 -14.02 12.26
C ALA A 20 -0.99 -13.28 11.05
N GLU A 21 0.34 -13.27 10.95
CA GLU A 21 1.07 -12.69 9.81
C GLU A 21 1.57 -13.80 8.90
N ARG A 22 1.43 -13.62 7.58
CA ARG A 22 2.08 -14.50 6.60
C ARG A 22 2.89 -13.68 5.63
N ALA A 23 4.15 -14.07 5.47
CA ALA A 23 5.08 -13.45 4.54
C ALA A 23 5.25 -14.33 3.30
N TYR A 24 5.01 -13.77 2.11
CA TYR A 24 5.15 -14.50 0.84
C TYR A 24 5.38 -13.56 -0.34
N GLU A 25 5.89 -14.11 -1.44
CA GLU A 25 5.99 -13.39 -2.70
C GLU A 25 4.69 -13.53 -3.50
N ALA A 26 4.18 -12.40 -3.98
CA ALA A 26 2.98 -12.32 -4.81
C ALA A 26 3.25 -11.44 -6.03
N ASP A 27 2.56 -11.70 -7.14
CA ASP A 27 2.51 -10.73 -8.24
C ASP A 27 1.50 -9.60 -8.00
N CYS A 28 1.53 -8.57 -8.83
CA CYS A 28 0.69 -7.39 -8.69
C CYS A 28 -0.82 -7.71 -8.65
N ASP A 29 -1.27 -8.69 -9.45
CA ASP A 29 -2.69 -9.07 -9.50
C ASP A 29 -3.09 -9.82 -8.23
N GLU A 30 -2.22 -10.71 -7.73
CA GLU A 30 -2.37 -11.38 -6.44
C GLU A 30 -2.46 -10.37 -5.29
N VAL A 31 -1.59 -9.34 -5.25
CA VAL A 31 -1.66 -8.26 -4.24
C VAL A 31 -2.97 -7.49 -4.33
N CYS A 32 -3.42 -7.13 -5.54
CA CYS A 32 -4.68 -6.42 -5.72
C CYS A 32 -5.89 -7.25 -5.24
N LEU A 33 -5.86 -8.57 -5.39
CA LEU A 33 -6.89 -9.46 -4.86
C LEU A 33 -6.91 -9.49 -3.32
N LEU A 34 -5.76 -9.35 -2.66
CA LEU A 34 -5.68 -9.24 -1.21
C LEU A 34 -6.23 -7.90 -0.71
N LEU A 35 -5.87 -6.82 -1.39
CA LEU A 35 -6.39 -5.49 -1.12
C LEU A 35 -7.94 -5.45 -1.18
N GLU A 36 -8.54 -6.11 -2.16
CA GLU A 36 -10.01 -6.23 -2.26
C GLU A 36 -10.64 -6.96 -1.07
N LYS A 37 -9.96 -7.98 -0.51
CA LYS A 37 -10.43 -8.69 0.69
C LYS A 37 -10.36 -7.81 1.93
N LEU A 38 -9.34 -6.95 2.00
CA LEU A 38 -9.09 -6.03 3.10
C LEU A 38 -10.21 -5.01 3.31
N LYS A 39 -11.01 -4.71 2.27
CA LYS A 39 -12.19 -3.82 2.38
C LYS A 39 -13.19 -4.25 3.44
N ALA A 40 -13.30 -5.57 3.64
CA ALA A 40 -14.31 -6.17 4.50
C ALA A 40 -13.80 -6.43 5.92
N THR A 41 -12.51 -6.19 6.19
CA THR A 41 -11.85 -6.52 7.45
C THR A 41 -11.04 -5.33 7.96
N LYS A 42 -10.83 -5.21 9.27
CA LYS A 42 -9.95 -4.17 9.85
C LYS A 42 -8.49 -4.64 9.88
N ASP A 43 -8.11 -5.31 8.81
CA ASP A 43 -6.80 -5.94 8.64
C ASP A 43 -5.83 -4.96 8.00
N PHE A 44 -4.55 -5.36 7.95
CA PHE A 44 -3.51 -4.60 7.25
C PHE A 44 -2.83 -5.46 6.19
N LEU A 45 -2.33 -4.78 5.15
CA LEU A 45 -1.54 -5.36 4.08
C LEU A 45 -0.28 -4.53 3.89
N HIS A 46 0.85 -5.16 4.16
CA HIS A 46 2.16 -4.61 3.90
C HIS A 46 2.71 -5.17 2.58
N VAL A 47 3.22 -4.29 1.73
CA VAL A 47 3.74 -4.64 0.40
C VAL A 47 5.09 -3.97 0.20
N GLN A 48 6.10 -4.75 -0.13
CA GLN A 48 7.46 -4.26 -0.31
C GLN A 48 8.02 -4.66 -1.69
N SER A 49 8.58 -3.67 -2.38
CA SER A 49 9.41 -3.84 -3.58
C SER A 49 10.89 -3.58 -3.25
N GLN A 50 11.75 -3.45 -4.26
CA GLN A 50 13.17 -3.11 -4.02
C GLN A 50 13.37 -1.67 -3.57
N SER A 51 12.46 -0.77 -3.95
CA SER A 51 12.57 0.67 -3.69
C SER A 51 11.48 1.22 -2.77
N LEU A 52 10.34 0.55 -2.67
CA LEU A 52 9.16 1.04 -1.98
C LEU A 52 8.65 0.05 -0.94
N CYS A 53 8.04 0.61 0.11
CA CYS A 53 7.27 -0.09 1.12
C CYS A 53 5.92 0.60 1.25
N LEU A 54 4.84 -0.18 1.24
CA LEU A 54 3.47 0.29 1.26
C LEU A 54 2.74 -0.41 2.41
N ASP A 55 2.02 0.36 3.21
CA ASP A 55 1.10 -0.18 4.20
C ASP A 55 -0.33 0.24 3.85
N PHE A 56 -1.25 -0.72 3.83
CA PHE A 56 -2.67 -0.47 3.62
C PHE A 56 -3.47 -0.95 4.82
N SER A 57 -4.34 -0.08 5.35
CA SER A 57 -5.28 -0.40 6.43
C SER A 57 -6.72 -0.18 5.96
N GLY A 58 -7.59 -1.17 6.17
CA GLY A 58 -9.00 -1.07 5.78
C GLY A 58 -9.79 -0.16 6.70
N LEU A 59 -10.50 0.84 6.14
CA LEU A 59 -11.29 1.80 6.92
C LEU A 59 -12.76 1.38 7.14
N GLY A 60 -13.22 0.36 6.41
CA GLY A 60 -14.54 -0.27 6.59
C GLY A 60 -15.67 0.29 5.72
N ASP A 61 -15.39 1.30 4.89
CA ASP A 61 -16.29 1.88 3.88
C ASP A 61 -15.76 1.67 2.44
N ALA A 62 -14.94 0.62 2.26
CA ALA A 62 -14.24 0.27 1.03
C ALA A 62 -13.14 1.26 0.57
N SER A 63 -12.76 2.20 1.42
CA SER A 63 -11.51 2.94 1.32
C SER A 63 -10.41 2.34 2.22
N PHE A 64 -9.19 2.81 2.00
CA PHE A 64 -8.00 2.38 2.73
C PHE A 64 -7.23 3.61 3.19
N GLU A 65 -6.64 3.55 4.37
CA GLU A 65 -5.49 4.40 4.67
C GLU A 65 -4.25 3.73 4.06
N ALA A 66 -3.54 4.49 3.22
CA ALA A 66 -2.32 4.03 2.55
C ALA A 66 -1.13 4.86 3.02
N GLU A 67 -0.13 4.20 3.57
CA GLU A 67 1.18 4.78 3.87
C GLU A 67 2.19 4.32 2.83
N VAL A 68 3.03 5.24 2.38
CA VAL A 68 4.03 5.01 1.36
C VAL A 68 5.39 5.44 1.90
N TYR A 69 6.35 4.54 1.78
CA TYR A 69 7.74 4.71 2.21
C TYR A 69 8.66 4.47 1.01
N ASP A 70 9.55 5.42 0.72
CA ASP A 70 10.73 5.15 -0.11
C ASP A 70 11.79 4.53 0.80
N LEU A 71 12.28 3.34 0.47
CA LEU A 71 13.23 2.61 1.32
C LEU A 71 14.58 3.34 1.48
N ARG A 72 14.87 4.34 0.64
CA ARG A 72 16.07 5.19 0.72
C ARG A 72 15.81 6.49 1.46
N ASP A 73 14.67 7.12 1.18
CA ASP A 73 14.36 8.48 1.66
C ASP A 73 13.45 8.49 2.90
N GLY A 74 12.87 7.34 3.27
CA GLY A 74 12.01 7.15 4.44
C GLY A 74 10.52 7.28 4.13
N PHE A 75 9.74 7.64 5.16
CA PHE A 75 8.31 7.92 5.01
C PHE A 75 8.10 9.03 3.98
N TRP A 76 7.19 8.79 3.04
CA TRP A 76 6.90 9.70 1.94
C TRP A 76 5.53 10.36 2.08
N ALA A 77 4.45 9.57 2.22
CA ALA A 77 3.11 10.12 2.41
C ALA A 77 2.14 9.14 3.07
N ILE A 78 1.04 9.70 3.57
CA ILE A 78 -0.13 8.99 4.06
C ILE A 78 -1.39 9.64 3.47
N SER A 79 -2.36 8.83 3.05
CA SER A 79 -3.66 9.32 2.59
C SER A 79 -4.73 8.25 2.69
N GLU A 80 -5.97 8.67 2.87
CA GLU A 80 -7.11 7.83 2.51
C GLU A 80 -7.19 7.72 0.99
N VAL A 81 -7.39 6.49 0.48
CA VAL A 81 -7.40 6.18 -0.95
C VAL A 81 -8.54 5.24 -1.32
N SER A 82 -9.09 5.47 -2.52
CA SER A 82 -9.97 4.49 -3.15
C SER A 82 -9.20 3.24 -3.58
N THR A 83 -9.92 2.16 -3.92
CA THR A 83 -9.26 0.94 -4.41
C THR A 83 -8.53 1.10 -5.72
N ALA A 84 -9.09 1.91 -6.63
CA ALA A 84 -8.41 2.22 -7.88
C ALA A 84 -7.08 2.95 -7.63
N ALA A 85 -7.07 3.83 -6.62
CA ALA A 85 -5.87 4.55 -6.23
C ALA A 85 -4.82 3.65 -5.57
N ALA A 86 -5.23 2.82 -4.61
CA ALA A 86 -4.36 1.82 -3.99
C ALA A 86 -3.78 0.83 -5.02
N ARG A 87 -4.56 0.39 -6.02
CA ARG A 87 -4.06 -0.41 -7.13
C ARG A 87 -2.96 0.31 -7.91
N GLY A 88 -3.14 1.58 -8.26
CA GLY A 88 -2.11 2.34 -8.97
C GLY A 88 -0.81 2.49 -8.16
N VAL A 89 -0.90 2.61 -6.84
CA VAL A 89 0.26 2.62 -5.94
C VAL A 89 1.00 1.28 -5.97
N ILE A 90 0.26 0.15 -5.91
CA ILE A 90 0.84 -1.20 -6.02
C ILE A 90 1.50 -1.41 -7.39
N GLU A 91 0.88 -0.94 -8.47
CA GLU A 91 1.45 -1.03 -9.82
C GLU A 91 2.77 -0.27 -9.94
N VAL A 92 2.89 0.91 -9.32
CA VAL A 92 4.17 1.64 -9.24
C VAL A 92 5.22 0.86 -8.47
N ALA A 93 4.86 0.25 -7.33
CA ALA A 93 5.78 -0.59 -6.58
C ALA A 93 6.22 -1.85 -7.36
N ALA A 94 5.29 -2.50 -8.07
CA ALA A 94 5.58 -3.65 -8.92
C ALA A 94 6.52 -3.30 -10.08
N ALA A 95 6.43 -2.08 -10.61
CA ALA A 95 7.34 -1.57 -11.63
C ALA A 95 8.71 -1.11 -11.08
N ASP A 96 8.94 -1.25 -9.77
CA ASP A 96 10.08 -0.66 -9.05
C ASP A 96 10.24 0.85 -9.34
N GLY A 97 9.10 1.52 -9.46
CA GLY A 97 9.03 2.95 -9.71
C GLY A 97 9.37 3.76 -8.47
N LYS A 98 9.43 5.07 -8.65
CA LYS A 98 9.53 6.05 -7.55
C LYS A 98 8.31 6.95 -7.61
N PHE A 99 7.78 7.31 -6.45
CA PHE A 99 6.80 8.37 -6.38
C PHE A 99 7.51 9.73 -6.50
N GLY A 100 6.97 10.61 -7.37
CA GLY A 100 7.46 11.97 -7.57
C GLY A 100 6.91 12.91 -6.50
N GLU A 101 6.65 14.18 -6.83
CA GLU A 101 5.94 15.11 -5.92
C GLU A 101 4.47 14.72 -5.69
N LEU A 102 3.90 13.85 -6.53
CA LEU A 102 2.52 13.37 -6.43
C LEU A 102 2.43 11.87 -6.79
N VAL A 103 1.73 11.09 -5.97
CA VAL A 103 1.18 9.79 -6.38
C VAL A 103 -0.01 10.09 -7.30
N PRO A 104 -0.02 9.63 -8.55
CA PRO A 104 -1.00 10.06 -9.53
C PRO A 104 -2.27 9.20 -9.46
N THR A 105 -3.09 9.29 -8.41
CA THR A 105 -4.36 8.53 -8.39
C THR A 105 -5.54 9.10 -7.59
N THR A 106 -5.44 10.26 -6.95
CA THR A 106 -6.55 10.85 -6.17
C THR A 106 -6.96 12.22 -6.72
N ALA A 107 -8.24 12.59 -6.53
CA ALA A 107 -8.72 13.95 -6.78
C ALA A 107 -8.28 14.96 -5.70
N GLU A 108 -7.60 14.46 -4.66
CA GLU A 108 -7.10 15.22 -3.51
C GLU A 108 -5.56 15.11 -3.44
N GLU A 109 -4.91 16.15 -2.92
CA GLU A 109 -3.47 16.18 -2.69
C GLU A 109 -3.09 15.16 -1.61
N TRP A 110 -2.10 14.31 -1.88
CA TRP A 110 -1.55 13.43 -0.85
C TRP A 110 -0.86 14.26 0.23
N GLY A 111 -1.12 13.96 1.50
CA GLY A 111 -0.44 14.56 2.63
C GLY A 111 1.02 14.09 2.71
N ALA A 112 1.91 14.68 1.91
CA ALA A 112 3.35 14.42 1.98
C ALA A 112 3.91 15.04 3.27
N PHE A 113 3.94 14.28 4.37
CA PHE A 113 4.71 14.68 5.56
C PHE A 113 6.18 14.26 5.39
N GLY A 114 6.88 15.06 4.58
CA GLY A 114 8.31 14.88 4.27
C GLY A 114 9.06 16.20 4.09
N GLY A 115 8.74 17.22 4.90
CA GLY A 115 9.59 18.40 5.11
C GLY A 115 9.71 19.39 3.95
N GLY A 116 8.80 20.38 3.87
CA GLY A 116 9.13 21.67 3.28
C GLY A 116 8.02 22.37 2.51
N ARG A 117 7.42 23.36 3.18
CA ARG A 117 6.62 24.49 2.65
C ARG A 117 5.27 24.18 2.03
N VAL A 118 4.27 24.30 2.89
CA VAL A 118 2.97 24.92 2.56
C VAL A 118 3.26 26.33 2.02
N ALA A 119 2.80 26.62 0.81
CA ALA A 119 2.75 27.97 0.25
C ALA A 119 1.53 28.73 0.78
#